data_AF-A0A5C2S1T5-F1
#
_entry.id   AF-A0A5C2S1T5-F1
#
_cell.length_a   1.000
_cell.length_b   1.000
_cell.length_c   1.000
_cell.angle_alpha   90.00
_cell.angle_beta   90.00
_cell.angle_gamma   90.00
#
_symmetry.space_group_name_H-M   'P 1'
#
loop_
_entity.id
_entity.type
_entity.pdbx_description
1 polymer ?
#
loop_
_entity_poly.entity_id
_entity_poly.type
_entity_poly.pdbx_seq_one_letter_code
_entity_poly.pdbx_strand_id
1 'polypeptide(L)'
;MTSLHRRYTTLILDLGDVLFRWSAKTNTPIPPRQLKEILSSLTWFEYERGSISQAQCYERVAAEFKFDVEVISEAFKQARESLRPNEEFIALIRELRQQTRGQLTVLALSNISLPDYEYIMALSSDWTTIFDRVFPSALVGERKPHLGCFRKVISEANLDPQLTVFVDDKTDNVASARSLGMHGIIFDDQANVFRQLRNIFGDPVRRGSEYLHKNAGKLESVTSAGAVFEENFTQLIIYELTNDKSLITTSECPRTWNFFRGKPLFSETFPDDVDTTSVALTVLRPDRALVSSILDEMLNYVDADGIMQTYFDHSRPRMDPFVCVNVLSLFYEHGRGHQLPHTLDWVYEVLLHRAYQGGSRYYLSADCFLFFMSRLLQRADDPAVQARLRPLFVERVRERVGAAGDSMDLAFRILAASTVGVQCPRDLERLTSAQCDDGGWDLCWFYQFGSTGLRAGNRGLTTALAIKAIETAIARPPSPAPSAASSSKLDVPHKFFASIPRPVSPIRFGGFLMPWRKSHNRNSVLVEG
;
A
#
# COMPACT_ATOMS: atom_id res chain seq x y z
N MET A 1 1.20 3.62 22.13
CA MET A 1 0.16 3.84 21.11
C MET A 1 0.43 2.90 19.95
N THR A 2 -0.37 1.86 19.81
CA THR A 2 -0.40 0.97 18.64
C THR A 2 -0.69 1.84 17.42
N SER A 3 0.15 1.77 16.40
CA SER A 3 -0.03 2.51 15.14
C SER A 3 -1.38 2.11 14.55
N LEU A 4 -2.27 3.09 14.32
CA LEU A 4 -3.58 2.92 13.65
C LEU A 4 -3.46 2.30 12.24
N HIS A 5 -2.23 2.17 11.73
CA HIS A 5 -1.89 1.69 10.40
C HIS A 5 -1.67 0.17 10.35
N ARG A 6 -1.52 -0.52 11.49
CA ARG A 6 -1.02 -1.90 11.53
C ARG A 6 -2.09 -2.89 11.95
N ARG A 7 -2.67 -3.55 10.94
CA ARG A 7 -3.54 -4.71 11.14
C ARG A 7 -2.75 -5.97 11.52
N TYR A 8 -1.58 -6.20 10.92
CA TYR A 8 -0.85 -7.46 11.06
C TYR A 8 0.27 -7.36 12.11
N THR A 9 0.43 -8.42 12.90
CA THR A 9 1.41 -8.50 14.00
C THR A 9 2.40 -9.64 13.81
N THR A 10 2.09 -10.59 12.92
CA THR A 10 2.86 -11.82 12.74
C THR A 10 3.21 -12.03 11.27
N LEU A 11 4.45 -12.42 11.01
CA LEU A 11 4.94 -12.86 9.71
C LEU A 11 5.45 -14.30 9.83
N ILE A 12 4.91 -15.21 9.02
CA ILE A 12 5.42 -16.57 8.85
C ILE A 12 6.07 -16.67 7.48
N LEU A 13 7.32 -17.12 7.43
CA LEU A 13 8.08 -17.31 6.19
C LEU A 13 8.34 -18.78 5.93
N ASP A 14 8.26 -19.20 4.68
CA ASP A 14 8.99 -20.40 4.25
C ASP A 14 10.51 -20.16 4.27
N LEU A 15 11.27 -21.25 4.31
CA LEU A 15 12.73 -21.21 4.25
C LEU A 15 13.22 -21.49 2.82
N GLY A 16 12.84 -22.60 2.21
CA GLY A 16 13.33 -22.99 0.87
C GLY A 16 12.77 -22.07 -0.21
N ASP A 17 13.62 -21.63 -1.14
CA ASP A 17 13.28 -20.75 -2.27
C ASP A 17 12.64 -19.38 -1.90
N VAL A 18 12.53 -19.09 -0.60
CA VAL A 18 12.08 -17.81 -0.03
C VAL A 18 13.23 -17.14 0.72
N LEU A 19 13.66 -17.71 1.85
CA LEU A 19 14.79 -17.19 2.63
C LEU A 19 16.13 -17.77 2.18
N PHE A 20 16.16 -19.02 1.73
CA PHE A 20 17.36 -19.70 1.26
C PHE A 20 17.26 -19.97 -0.23
N ARG A 21 18.32 -19.64 -0.96
CA ARG A 21 18.51 -20.07 -2.34
C ARG A 21 19.32 -21.35 -2.34
N TRP A 22 19.00 -22.26 -3.26
CA TRP A 22 19.73 -23.51 -3.45
C TRP A 22 19.79 -23.89 -4.93
N SER A 23 20.63 -24.86 -5.26
CA SER A 23 20.82 -25.37 -6.61
C SER A 23 20.43 -26.84 -6.70
N ALA A 24 19.50 -27.15 -7.61
CA ALA A 24 19.24 -28.52 -8.04
C ALA A 24 20.29 -29.05 -9.03
N LYS A 25 21.23 -28.21 -9.48
CA LYS A 25 22.36 -28.63 -10.31
C LYS A 25 23.46 -29.17 -9.41
N THR A 26 23.76 -30.45 -9.61
CA THR A 26 24.81 -31.21 -8.93
C THR A 26 25.77 -31.75 -9.98
N ASN A 27 26.92 -32.26 -9.54
CA ASN A 27 27.89 -32.99 -10.35
C ASN A 27 27.56 -34.50 -10.45
N THR A 28 26.35 -34.89 -10.07
CA THR A 28 25.90 -36.29 -10.10
C THR A 28 25.14 -36.58 -11.40
N PRO A 29 24.93 -37.87 -11.75
CA PRO A 29 24.12 -38.24 -12.92
C PRO A 29 22.64 -37.85 -12.83
N ILE A 30 22.14 -37.39 -11.67
CA ILE A 30 20.73 -37.04 -11.47
C ILE A 30 20.46 -35.68 -12.12
N PRO A 31 19.59 -35.59 -13.14
CA PRO A 31 19.22 -34.31 -13.73
C PRO A 31 18.48 -33.42 -12.71
N PRO A 32 18.63 -32.09 -12.76
CA PRO A 32 17.96 -31.17 -11.84
C PRO A 32 16.44 -31.35 -11.76
N ARG A 33 15.81 -31.71 -12.89
CA ARG A 33 14.39 -32.01 -12.96
C ARG A 33 14.03 -33.23 -12.11
N GLN A 34 14.80 -34.30 -12.22
CA GLN A 34 14.55 -35.54 -11.49
C GLN A 34 14.81 -35.37 -9.99
N LEU A 35 15.80 -34.55 -9.61
CA LEU A 35 16.01 -34.17 -8.20
C LEU A 35 14.76 -33.45 -7.63
N LYS A 36 14.12 -32.57 -8.40
CA LYS A 36 12.85 -31.93 -8.00
C LYS A 36 11.66 -32.89 -7.97
N GLU A 37 11.63 -33.87 -8.86
CA GLU A 37 10.62 -34.94 -8.85
C GLU A 37 10.76 -35.81 -7.59
N ILE A 38 11.99 -36.12 -7.16
CA ILE A 38 12.27 -36.78 -5.87
C ILE A 38 11.73 -35.95 -4.70
N LEU A 39 12.05 -34.65 -4.64
CA LEU A 39 11.55 -33.75 -3.58
C LEU A 39 10.00 -33.67 -3.53
N SER A 40 9.34 -34.08 -4.61
CA SER A 40 7.88 -34.09 -4.74
C SER A 40 7.26 -35.47 -4.54
N SER A 41 8.05 -36.49 -4.20
CA SER A 41 7.58 -37.86 -4.03
C SER A 41 6.96 -38.10 -2.64
N LEU A 42 6.11 -39.13 -2.55
CA LEU A 42 5.54 -39.55 -1.27
C LEU A 42 6.64 -39.95 -0.26
N THR A 43 7.68 -40.65 -0.73
CA THR A 43 8.83 -41.04 0.08
C THR A 43 9.49 -39.82 0.71
N TRP A 44 9.71 -38.76 -0.06
CA TRP A 44 10.30 -37.53 0.46
C TRP A 44 9.37 -36.81 1.43
N PHE A 45 8.06 -36.81 1.18
CA PHE A 45 7.07 -36.23 2.10
C PHE A 45 7.00 -36.95 3.45
N GLU A 46 7.20 -38.27 3.49
CA GLU A 46 7.34 -39.04 4.74
C GLU A 46 8.62 -38.66 5.49
N TYR A 47 9.71 -38.46 4.75
CA TYR A 47 10.99 -38.03 5.30
C TYR A 47 10.92 -36.62 5.91
N GLU A 48 10.34 -35.66 5.19
CA GLU A 48 10.11 -34.29 5.68
C GLU A 48 9.19 -34.25 6.90
N ARG A 49 8.30 -35.23 7.09
CA ARG A 49 7.45 -35.34 8.30
C ARG A 49 8.14 -36.05 9.47
N GLY A 50 9.36 -36.53 9.29
CA GLY A 50 10.08 -37.31 10.30
C GLY A 50 9.50 -38.72 10.50
N SER A 51 8.72 -39.24 9.55
CA SER A 51 8.11 -40.58 9.64
C SER A 51 9.07 -41.70 9.26
N ILE A 52 10.11 -41.41 8.47
CA ILE A 52 11.18 -42.33 8.07
C ILE A 52 12.55 -41.68 8.26
N SER A 53 13.59 -42.48 8.45
CA SER A 53 14.97 -41.98 8.58
C SER A 53 15.56 -41.58 7.22
N GLN A 54 16.67 -40.82 7.23
CA GLN A 54 17.39 -40.46 6.00
C GLN A 54 17.84 -41.69 5.20
N ALA A 55 18.35 -42.72 5.89
CA ALA A 55 18.77 -43.97 5.25
C ALA A 55 17.60 -44.66 4.55
N GLN A 56 16.46 -44.80 5.23
CA GLN A 56 15.25 -45.38 4.65
C GLN A 56 14.72 -44.57 3.48
N CYS A 57 14.75 -43.23 3.58
CA CYS A 57 14.35 -42.35 2.49
C CYS A 57 15.23 -42.57 1.26
N TYR A 58 16.56 -42.53 1.42
CA TYR A 58 17.48 -42.65 0.30
C TYR A 58 17.41 -44.04 -0.35
N GLU A 59 17.26 -45.12 0.42
CA GLU A 59 17.02 -46.47 -0.11
C GLU A 59 15.74 -46.56 -0.94
N ARG A 60 14.62 -46.01 -0.43
CA ARG A 60 13.34 -46.03 -1.14
C ARG A 60 13.35 -45.17 -2.40
N VAL A 61 13.92 -43.97 -2.33
CA VAL A 61 14.06 -43.07 -3.49
C VAL A 61 14.99 -43.69 -4.54
N ALA A 62 16.12 -44.28 -4.12
CA ALA A 62 17.02 -44.99 -5.02
C ALA A 62 16.29 -46.09 -5.81
N ALA A 63 15.46 -46.88 -5.14
CA ALA A 63 14.63 -47.90 -5.78
C ALA A 63 13.54 -47.29 -6.69
N GLU A 64 12.83 -46.26 -6.23
CA GLU A 64 11.73 -45.60 -6.94
C GLU A 64 12.21 -44.93 -8.25
N PHE A 65 13.36 -44.25 -8.19
CA PHE A 65 13.91 -43.46 -9.30
C PHE A 65 15.05 -44.16 -10.06
N LYS A 66 15.38 -45.40 -9.69
CA LYS A 66 16.39 -46.27 -10.32
C LYS A 66 17.80 -45.67 -10.34
N PHE A 67 18.25 -45.22 -9.18
CA PHE A 67 19.62 -44.76 -8.93
C PHE A 67 20.27 -45.55 -7.81
N ASP A 68 21.59 -45.51 -7.73
CA ASP A 68 22.31 -46.01 -6.56
C ASP A 68 22.12 -45.06 -5.36
N VAL A 69 22.08 -45.62 -4.14
CA VAL A 69 21.87 -44.87 -2.90
C VAL A 69 22.96 -43.82 -2.69
N GLU A 70 24.20 -44.14 -3.07
CA GLU A 70 25.36 -43.27 -3.01
C GLU A 70 25.19 -42.05 -3.92
N VAL A 71 24.60 -42.24 -5.11
CA VAL A 71 24.33 -41.17 -6.07
C VAL A 71 23.25 -40.22 -5.54
N ILE A 72 22.20 -40.76 -4.92
CA ILE A 72 21.15 -39.97 -4.24
C ILE A 72 21.75 -39.16 -3.09
N SER A 73 22.51 -39.82 -2.23
CA SER A 73 23.15 -39.23 -1.06
C SER A 73 24.07 -38.06 -1.45
N GLU A 74 24.93 -38.28 -2.44
CA GLU A 74 25.85 -37.24 -2.93
C GLU A 74 25.11 -36.08 -3.60
N ALA A 75 24.03 -36.34 -4.35
CA ALA A 75 23.23 -35.29 -4.97
C ALA A 75 22.58 -34.36 -3.92
N PHE A 76 21.95 -34.94 -2.89
CA PHE A 76 21.32 -34.14 -1.83
C PHE A 76 22.33 -33.47 -0.91
N LYS A 77 23.51 -34.08 -0.71
CA LYS A 77 24.63 -33.41 -0.03
C LYS A 77 25.07 -32.15 -0.79
N GLN A 78 25.29 -32.23 -2.10
CA GLN A 78 25.66 -31.07 -2.91
C GLN A 78 24.55 -30.01 -2.95
N ALA A 79 23.28 -30.43 -3.06
CA ALA A 79 22.15 -29.52 -2.98
C ALA A 79 22.11 -28.77 -1.64
N ARG A 80 22.31 -29.49 -0.52
CA ARG A 80 22.42 -28.92 0.83
C ARG A 80 23.59 -27.95 0.96
N GLU A 81 24.77 -28.31 0.46
CA GLU A 81 25.98 -27.46 0.48
C GLU A 81 25.84 -26.20 -0.38
N SER A 82 24.92 -26.19 -1.33
CA SER A 82 24.61 -25.02 -2.17
C SER A 82 23.72 -23.97 -1.49
N LEU A 83 23.13 -24.28 -0.32
CA LEU A 83 22.23 -23.38 0.39
C LEU A 83 22.93 -22.06 0.74
N ARG A 84 22.33 -20.95 0.34
CA ARG A 84 22.80 -19.60 0.68
C ARG A 84 21.64 -18.77 1.24
N PRO A 85 21.81 -18.11 2.39
CA PRO A 85 20.79 -17.21 2.92
C PRO A 85 20.60 -16.00 2.01
N ASN A 86 19.37 -15.51 1.94
CA ASN A 86 19.03 -14.27 1.27
C ASN A 86 19.24 -13.09 2.22
N GLU A 87 20.46 -12.55 2.22
CA GLU A 87 20.86 -11.45 3.10
C GLU A 87 19.99 -10.20 2.95
N GLU A 88 19.47 -9.94 1.74
CA GLU A 88 18.57 -8.81 1.49
C GLU A 88 17.22 -9.00 2.20
N PHE A 89 16.69 -10.24 2.22
CA PHE A 89 15.46 -10.53 2.94
C PHE A 89 15.68 -10.48 4.45
N ILE A 90 16.81 -11.00 4.94
CA ILE A 90 17.19 -10.89 6.36
C ILE A 90 17.27 -9.42 6.77
N ALA A 91 17.88 -8.56 5.94
CA ALA A 91 17.96 -7.11 6.18
C ALA A 91 16.56 -6.46 6.21
N LEU A 92 15.67 -6.82 5.29
CA LEU A 92 14.27 -6.35 5.31
C LEU A 92 13.57 -6.76 6.61
N ILE A 93 13.69 -8.01 7.06
CA ILE A 93 13.03 -8.43 8.30
C ILE A 93 13.54 -7.62 9.51
N ARG A 94 14.85 -7.33 9.56
CA ARG A 94 15.44 -6.46 10.57
C ARG A 94 14.88 -5.03 10.51
N GLU A 95 14.77 -4.46 9.31
CA GLU A 95 14.13 -3.16 9.06
C GLU A 95 12.69 -3.15 9.59
N LEU A 96 11.88 -4.15 9.24
CA LEU A 96 10.47 -4.25 9.65
C LEU A 96 10.33 -4.42 11.17
N ARG A 97 11.21 -5.20 11.82
CA ARG A 97 11.25 -5.31 13.29
C ARG A 97 11.60 -3.98 13.94
N GLN A 98 12.54 -3.22 13.39
CA GLN A 98 12.87 -1.88 13.88
C GLN A 98 11.69 -0.91 13.74
N GLN A 99 11.05 -0.88 12.57
CA GLN A 99 9.87 -0.04 12.31
C GLN A 99 8.70 -0.40 13.21
N THR A 100 8.58 -1.66 13.61
CA THR A 100 7.58 -2.16 14.57
C THR A 100 8.02 -2.09 16.01
N ARG A 101 9.18 -1.47 16.31
CA ARG A 101 9.74 -1.35 17.67
C ARG A 101 9.83 -2.70 18.38
N GLY A 102 10.14 -3.75 17.62
CA GLY A 102 10.25 -5.12 18.10
C GLY A 102 8.92 -5.84 18.33
N GLN A 103 7.77 -5.25 17.95
CA GLN A 103 6.45 -5.86 18.13
C GLN A 103 6.11 -6.92 17.07
N LEU A 104 6.77 -6.90 15.91
CA LEU A 104 6.58 -7.91 14.87
C LEU A 104 7.13 -9.26 15.34
N THR A 105 6.23 -10.24 15.44
CA THR A 105 6.59 -11.65 15.60
C THR A 105 6.94 -12.25 14.25
N VAL A 106 8.11 -12.88 14.14
CA VAL A 106 8.58 -13.51 12.90
C VAL A 106 8.81 -14.99 13.16
N LEU A 107 8.14 -15.83 12.37
CA LEU A 107 8.20 -17.28 12.47
C LEU A 107 8.64 -17.88 11.14
N ALA A 108 9.22 -19.07 11.18
CA ALA A 108 9.44 -19.88 9.99
C ALA A 108 8.58 -21.14 10.02
N LEU A 109 8.00 -21.51 8.88
CA LEU A 109 7.31 -22.78 8.68
C LEU A 109 7.80 -23.40 7.38
N SER A 110 8.60 -24.47 7.49
CA SER A 110 9.27 -25.07 6.34
C SER A 110 9.03 -26.58 6.27
N ASN A 111 8.81 -27.07 5.05
CA ASN A 111 8.91 -28.49 4.76
C ASN A 111 10.39 -28.83 4.66
N ILE A 112 10.94 -29.44 5.70
CA ILE A 112 12.36 -29.73 5.83
C ILE A 112 12.58 -30.95 6.71
N SER A 113 13.50 -31.82 6.31
CA SER A 113 13.91 -32.97 7.10
C SER A 113 14.71 -32.56 8.34
N LEU A 114 14.78 -33.43 9.35
CA LEU A 114 15.54 -33.12 10.57
C LEU A 114 17.05 -32.92 10.28
N PRO A 115 17.74 -33.78 9.49
CA PRO A 115 19.15 -33.55 9.16
C PRO A 115 19.41 -32.26 8.37
N ASP A 116 18.52 -31.89 7.44
CA ASP A 116 18.66 -30.65 6.68
C ASP A 116 18.42 -29.42 7.57
N TYR A 117 17.46 -29.52 8.50
CA TYR A 117 17.21 -28.48 9.49
C TYR A 117 18.41 -28.26 10.41
N GLU A 118 18.97 -29.34 10.95
CA GLU A 118 20.18 -29.28 11.79
C GLU A 118 21.36 -28.66 11.02
N TYR A 119 21.51 -29.00 9.73
CA TYR A 119 22.53 -28.40 8.88
C TYR A 119 22.38 -26.89 8.75
N ILE A 120 21.19 -26.38 8.40
CA ILE A 120 21.00 -24.94 8.23
C ILE A 120 21.13 -24.17 9.56
N MET A 121 20.80 -24.80 10.68
CA MET A 121 21.01 -24.25 12.03
C MET A 121 22.49 -24.15 12.40
N ALA A 122 23.33 -25.02 11.84
CA ALA A 122 24.77 -25.03 12.05
C ALA A 122 25.55 -24.08 11.11
N LEU A 123 24.91 -23.52 10.08
CA LEU A 123 25.53 -22.54 9.19
C LEU A 123 25.94 -21.29 9.98
N SER A 124 27.16 -20.80 9.77
CA SER A 124 27.71 -19.58 10.38
C SER A 124 27.07 -18.32 9.76
N SER A 125 25.78 -18.10 10.00
CA SER A 125 25.03 -16.94 9.52
C SER A 125 23.95 -16.53 10.50
N ASP A 126 23.65 -15.24 10.56
CA ASP A 126 22.74 -14.66 11.55
C ASP A 126 21.25 -14.88 11.22
N TRP A 127 20.91 -15.73 10.26
CA TRP A 127 19.54 -15.92 9.81
C TRP A 127 18.61 -16.38 10.93
N THR A 128 19.12 -17.08 11.95
CA THR A 128 18.32 -17.53 13.09
C THR A 128 17.87 -16.37 13.99
N THR A 129 18.62 -15.25 13.98
CA THR A 129 18.37 -14.08 14.85
C THR A 129 17.10 -13.29 14.51
N ILE A 130 16.60 -13.45 13.29
CA ILE A 130 15.38 -12.75 12.85
C ILE A 130 14.11 -13.47 13.30
N PHE A 131 14.19 -14.76 13.61
CA PHE A 131 13.05 -15.60 13.96
C PHE A 131 12.86 -15.71 15.47
N ASP A 132 11.62 -15.55 15.92
CA ASP A 132 11.22 -15.84 17.29
C ASP A 132 11.01 -17.35 17.50
N ARG A 133 10.61 -18.08 16.44
CA ARG A 133 10.50 -19.55 16.43
C ARG A 133 10.54 -20.11 15.01
N VAL A 134 11.07 -21.32 14.87
CA VAL A 134 11.10 -22.08 13.61
C VAL A 134 10.32 -23.39 13.78
N PHE A 135 9.47 -23.71 12.80
CA PHE A 135 8.64 -24.91 12.73
C PHE A 135 9.07 -25.76 11.53
N PRO A 136 10.07 -26.65 11.68
CA PRO A 136 10.43 -27.60 10.65
C PRO A 136 9.41 -28.75 10.64
N SER A 137 8.93 -29.14 9.46
CA SER A 137 7.90 -30.19 9.31
C SER A 137 8.28 -31.50 9.99
N ALA A 138 9.58 -31.84 10.07
CA ALA A 138 10.04 -33.08 10.69
C ALA A 138 9.78 -33.11 12.21
N LEU A 139 9.80 -31.95 12.87
CA LEU A 139 9.47 -31.83 14.30
C LEU A 139 7.97 -31.58 14.52
N VAL A 140 7.31 -30.92 13.57
CA VAL A 140 5.86 -30.74 13.57
C VAL A 140 5.15 -32.09 13.36
N GLY A 141 5.75 -33.04 12.66
CA GLY A 141 5.15 -34.32 12.27
C GLY A 141 4.10 -34.18 11.16
N GLU A 142 3.96 -32.99 10.59
CA GLU A 142 3.08 -32.67 9.47
C GLU A 142 3.72 -31.63 8.56
N ARG A 143 3.29 -31.58 7.30
CA ARG A 143 3.86 -30.70 6.27
C ARG A 143 2.83 -29.81 5.59
N LYS A 144 3.26 -28.69 5.04
CA LYS A 144 2.47 -27.90 4.08
C LYS A 144 2.28 -28.72 2.78
N PRO A 145 1.15 -28.61 2.06
CA PRO A 145 0.02 -27.70 2.26
C PRO A 145 -1.08 -28.25 3.20
N HIS A 146 -0.85 -29.35 3.94
CA HIS A 146 -1.91 -29.94 4.75
C HIS A 146 -2.40 -28.98 5.84
N LEU A 147 -3.72 -28.78 5.94
CA LEU A 147 -4.33 -27.89 6.93
C LEU A 147 -3.97 -28.27 8.38
N GLY A 148 -3.69 -29.55 8.64
CA GLY A 148 -3.22 -30.04 9.94
C GLY A 148 -1.92 -29.37 10.39
N CYS A 149 -0.98 -29.15 9.46
CA CYS A 149 0.29 -28.47 9.72
C CYS A 149 0.05 -27.02 10.19
N PHE A 150 -0.72 -26.24 9.42
CA PHE A 150 -1.06 -24.86 9.78
C PHE A 150 -1.84 -24.76 11.10
N ARG A 151 -2.85 -25.62 11.32
CA ARG A 151 -3.61 -25.64 12.57
C ARG A 151 -2.73 -25.92 13.79
N LYS A 152 -1.77 -26.84 13.65
CA LYS A 152 -0.81 -27.15 14.71
C LYS A 152 0.08 -25.95 15.02
N VAL A 153 0.62 -25.28 14.00
CA VAL A 153 1.42 -24.05 14.17
C VAL A 153 0.61 -22.92 14.81
N ILE A 154 -0.62 -22.67 14.34
CA ILE A 154 -1.53 -21.67 14.92
C ILE A 154 -1.76 -21.95 16.41
N SER A 155 -2.07 -23.20 16.76
CA SER A 155 -2.30 -23.60 18.14
C SER A 155 -1.04 -23.49 19.01
N GLU A 156 0.11 -23.95 18.51
CA GLU A 156 1.35 -23.98 19.28
C GLU A 156 1.99 -22.60 19.47
N ALA A 157 1.81 -21.68 18.53
CA ALA A 157 2.27 -20.30 18.62
C ALA A 157 1.19 -19.32 19.12
N ASN A 158 -0.02 -19.81 19.41
CA ASN A 158 -1.17 -18.99 19.83
C ASN A 158 -1.42 -17.81 18.89
N LEU A 159 -1.50 -18.10 17.58
CA LEU A 159 -1.63 -17.09 16.54
C LEU A 159 -3.09 -16.73 16.28
N ASP A 160 -3.34 -15.46 15.96
CA ASP A 160 -4.56 -15.04 15.26
C ASP A 160 -4.29 -15.05 13.75
N PRO A 161 -4.93 -15.94 12.96
CA PRO A 161 -4.76 -15.96 11.51
C PRO A 161 -5.06 -14.61 10.85
N GLN A 162 -6.04 -13.85 11.33
CA GLN A 162 -6.45 -12.57 10.71
C GLN A 162 -5.41 -11.45 10.88
N LEU A 163 -4.46 -11.63 11.80
CA LEU A 163 -3.33 -10.73 12.06
C LEU A 163 -1.99 -11.31 11.58
N THR A 164 -2.04 -12.42 10.82
CA THR A 164 -0.86 -13.16 10.35
C THR A 164 -0.69 -13.07 8.84
N VAL A 165 0.52 -12.74 8.42
CA VAL A 165 0.99 -12.81 7.03
C VAL A 165 1.76 -14.11 6.83
N PHE A 166 1.54 -14.81 5.72
CA PHE A 166 2.28 -16.01 5.33
C PHE A 166 2.92 -15.81 3.96
N VAL A 167 4.22 -16.05 3.83
CA VAL A 167 4.97 -15.94 2.57
C VAL A 167 5.57 -17.29 2.21
N ASP A 168 5.29 -17.77 1.00
CA ASP A 168 5.74 -19.08 0.50
C ASP A 168 5.81 -19.04 -1.03
N ASP A 169 6.74 -19.76 -1.65
CA ASP A 169 6.88 -19.83 -3.11
C ASP A 169 5.77 -20.67 -3.75
N LYS A 170 5.16 -21.60 -3.01
CA LYS A 170 4.18 -22.54 -3.57
C LYS A 170 2.74 -22.07 -3.37
N THR A 171 2.00 -22.04 -4.46
CA THR A 171 0.62 -21.54 -4.49
C THR A 171 -0.35 -22.36 -3.64
N ASP A 172 -0.14 -23.67 -3.52
CA ASP A 172 -0.94 -24.57 -2.69
C ASP A 172 -0.75 -24.32 -1.19
N ASN A 173 0.49 -24.07 -0.76
CA ASN A 173 0.80 -23.66 0.61
C ASN A 173 0.10 -22.33 0.95
N VAL A 174 0.22 -21.34 0.06
CA VAL A 174 -0.43 -20.03 0.23
C VAL A 174 -1.95 -20.16 0.25
N ALA A 175 -2.53 -21.00 -0.61
CA ALA A 175 -3.97 -21.24 -0.64
C ALA A 175 -4.47 -21.84 0.68
N SER A 176 -3.75 -22.81 1.25
CA SER A 176 -4.06 -23.37 2.57
C SER A 176 -4.01 -22.32 3.67
N ALA A 177 -2.99 -21.47 3.71
CA ALA A 177 -2.89 -20.38 4.69
C ALA A 177 -4.06 -19.38 4.57
N ARG A 178 -4.39 -18.96 3.34
CA ARG A 178 -5.53 -18.07 3.05
C ARG A 178 -6.86 -18.69 3.47
N SER A 179 -7.06 -19.99 3.25
CA SER A 179 -8.28 -20.72 3.64
C SER A 179 -8.53 -20.70 5.16
N LEU A 180 -7.49 -20.46 5.96
CA LEU A 180 -7.54 -20.36 7.42
C LEU A 180 -7.61 -18.90 7.91
N GLY A 181 -7.68 -17.92 7.01
CA GLY A 181 -7.84 -16.49 7.33
C GLY A 181 -6.55 -15.67 7.34
N MET A 182 -5.40 -16.25 6.99
CA MET A 182 -4.13 -15.52 6.89
C MET A 182 -4.07 -14.66 5.62
N HIS A 183 -3.28 -13.58 5.68
CA HIS A 183 -2.86 -12.86 4.49
C HIS A 183 -1.70 -13.59 3.81
N GLY A 184 -2.02 -14.43 2.82
CA GLY A 184 -1.02 -15.19 2.07
C GLY A 184 -0.43 -14.38 0.92
N ILE A 185 0.90 -14.39 0.78
CA ILE A 185 1.68 -13.79 -0.31
C ILE A 185 2.47 -14.91 -1.00
N ILE A 186 2.40 -14.95 -2.33
CA ILE A 186 3.22 -15.88 -3.13
C ILE A 186 4.57 -15.20 -3.34
N PHE A 187 5.66 -15.93 -3.08
CA PHE A 187 7.01 -15.45 -3.35
C PHE A 187 7.38 -15.74 -4.81
N ASP A 188 7.06 -14.81 -5.71
CA ASP A 188 7.33 -14.90 -7.15
C ASP A 188 8.42 -13.94 -7.63
N ASP A 189 8.40 -12.70 -7.11
CA ASP A 189 9.36 -11.65 -7.38
C ASP A 189 9.77 -10.97 -6.06
N GLN A 190 11.08 -10.96 -5.79
CA GLN A 190 11.62 -10.47 -4.53
C GLN A 190 11.28 -8.99 -4.29
N ALA A 191 11.39 -8.15 -5.33
CA ALA A 191 11.13 -6.71 -5.19
C ALA A 191 9.65 -6.45 -4.88
N ASN A 192 8.73 -7.15 -5.54
CA ASN A 192 7.31 -7.06 -5.29
C ASN A 192 6.91 -7.53 -3.89
N VAL A 193 7.46 -8.66 -3.42
CA VAL A 193 7.19 -9.17 -2.06
C VAL A 193 7.73 -8.21 -1.01
N PHE A 194 8.94 -7.67 -1.21
CA PHE A 194 9.54 -6.73 -0.27
C PHE A 194 8.70 -5.46 -0.14
N ARG A 195 8.24 -4.91 -1.28
CA ARG A 195 7.30 -3.79 -1.32
C ARG A 195 6.00 -4.12 -0.57
N GLN A 196 5.40 -5.29 -0.83
CA GLN A 196 4.17 -5.72 -0.14
C GLN A 196 4.38 -5.81 1.38
N LEU A 197 5.48 -6.40 1.84
CA LEU A 197 5.80 -6.49 3.27
C LEU A 197 6.02 -5.10 3.90
N ARG A 198 6.70 -4.18 3.19
CA ARG A 198 6.82 -2.77 3.62
C ARG A 198 5.46 -2.06 3.69
N ASN A 199 4.56 -2.34 2.75
CA ASN A 199 3.21 -1.75 2.75
C ASN A 199 2.35 -2.31 3.89
N ILE A 200 2.52 -3.59 4.24
CA ILE A 200 1.76 -4.27 5.29
C ILE A 200 2.24 -3.88 6.70
N PHE A 201 3.56 -3.86 6.91
CA PHE A 201 4.15 -3.66 8.24
C PHE A 201 4.70 -2.25 8.46
N GLY A 202 4.96 -1.49 7.39
CA GLY A 202 5.41 -0.10 7.46
C GLY A 202 4.30 0.88 7.81
N ASP A 203 4.69 2.12 8.08
CA ASP A 203 3.76 3.24 8.23
C ASP A 203 3.69 3.99 6.89
N PRO A 204 2.57 3.95 6.17
CA PRO A 204 2.49 4.51 4.83
C PRO A 204 2.61 6.04 4.83
N VAL A 205 2.11 6.71 5.87
CA VAL A 205 2.18 8.17 6.00
C VAL A 205 3.62 8.59 6.24
N ARG A 206 4.31 7.91 7.17
CA ARG A 206 5.72 8.19 7.45
C ARG A 206 6.59 7.97 6.20
N ARG A 207 6.43 6.83 5.52
CA ARG A 207 7.20 6.51 4.31
C ARG A 207 6.96 7.53 3.19
N GLY A 208 5.71 7.94 2.98
CA GLY A 208 5.37 8.99 2.01
C GLY A 208 5.98 10.33 2.39
N SER A 209 5.96 10.69 3.67
CA SER A 209 6.56 11.93 4.15
C SER A 209 8.08 11.93 3.97
N GLU A 210 8.76 10.82 4.31
CA GLU A 210 10.21 10.66 4.05
C GLU A 210 10.54 10.79 2.56
N TYR A 211 9.70 10.24 1.67
CA TYR A 211 9.83 10.44 0.23
C TYR A 211 9.73 11.91 -0.18
N LEU A 212 8.72 12.64 0.29
CA LEU A 212 8.53 14.06 -0.03
C LEU A 212 9.73 14.89 0.43
N HIS A 213 10.19 14.72 1.67
CA HIS A 213 11.32 15.48 2.22
C HIS A 213 12.64 15.16 1.52
N LYS A 214 12.88 13.89 1.16
CA LYS A 214 14.06 13.50 0.38
C LYS A 214 14.11 14.16 -0.99
N ASN A 215 12.95 14.51 -1.55
CA ASN A 215 12.79 15.13 -2.87
C ASN A 215 12.35 16.60 -2.78
N ALA A 216 12.47 17.24 -1.62
CA ALA A 216 12.08 18.63 -1.40
C ALA A 216 12.78 19.56 -2.42
N GLY A 217 12.01 20.48 -3.02
CA GLY A 217 12.48 21.37 -4.09
C GLY A 217 12.77 20.68 -5.43
N LYS A 218 12.45 19.38 -5.58
CA LYS A 218 12.64 18.59 -6.81
C LYS A 218 11.37 17.84 -7.22
N LEU A 219 10.22 18.29 -6.75
CA LEU A 219 8.91 17.69 -7.02
C LEU A 219 8.30 18.24 -8.32
N GLU A 220 9.09 18.33 -9.39
CA GLU A 220 8.67 18.96 -10.65
C GLU A 220 7.80 18.03 -11.50
N SER A 221 7.01 18.65 -12.40
CA SER A 221 6.08 17.95 -13.26
C SER A 221 6.78 17.36 -14.49
N VAL A 222 6.28 16.22 -14.96
CA VAL A 222 6.85 15.46 -16.08
C VAL A 222 5.78 15.22 -17.14
N THR A 223 6.12 15.47 -18.39
CA THR A 223 5.24 15.16 -19.52
C THR A 223 5.31 13.68 -19.90
N SER A 224 4.29 13.19 -20.59
CA SER A 224 4.26 11.84 -21.19
C SER A 224 5.36 11.60 -22.25
N ALA A 225 6.02 12.66 -22.73
CA ALA A 225 7.21 12.58 -23.57
C ALA A 225 8.54 12.58 -22.78
N GLY A 226 8.48 12.58 -21.43
CA GLY A 226 9.64 12.55 -20.55
C GLY A 226 10.28 13.91 -20.25
N ALA A 227 9.75 15.01 -20.80
CA ALA A 227 10.25 16.35 -20.50
C ALA A 227 9.81 16.78 -19.09
N VAL A 228 10.78 17.16 -18.25
CA VAL A 228 10.57 17.78 -16.95
C VAL A 228 10.36 19.28 -17.14
N PHE A 229 9.41 19.87 -16.42
CA PHE A 229 9.12 21.31 -16.49
C PHE A 229 8.61 21.85 -15.17
N GLU A 230 8.80 23.16 -14.98
CA GLU A 230 8.45 23.86 -13.75
C GLU A 230 7.11 24.58 -13.87
N GLU A 231 6.23 24.33 -12.91
CA GLU A 231 4.90 24.94 -12.85
C GLU A 231 4.47 25.22 -11.40
N ASN A 232 3.59 26.20 -11.22
CA ASN A 232 3.13 26.66 -9.91
C ASN A 232 1.97 25.82 -9.36
N PHE A 233 1.13 25.27 -10.24
CA PHE A 233 -0.17 24.73 -9.86
C PHE A 233 -0.06 23.52 -8.92
N THR A 234 0.73 22.50 -9.28
CA THR A 234 0.88 21.33 -8.42
C THR A 234 1.69 21.65 -7.16
N GLN A 235 2.64 22.58 -7.24
CA GLN A 235 3.41 23.04 -6.09
C GLN A 235 2.51 23.67 -5.03
N LEU A 236 1.55 24.50 -5.45
CA LEU A 236 0.57 25.09 -4.54
C LEU A 236 -0.35 24.04 -3.92
N ILE A 237 -0.80 23.04 -4.68
CA ILE A 237 -1.63 21.96 -4.12
C ILE A 237 -0.82 21.07 -3.17
N ILE A 238 0.45 20.75 -3.47
CA ILE A 238 1.34 20.04 -2.54
C ILE A 238 1.42 20.82 -1.22
N TYR A 239 1.68 22.13 -1.29
CA TYR A 239 1.77 22.97 -0.10
C TYR A 239 0.47 23.00 0.70
N GLU A 240 -0.70 23.09 0.04
CA GLU A 240 -1.99 23.03 0.73
C GLU A 240 -2.20 21.70 1.47
N LEU A 241 -1.84 20.58 0.84
CA LEU A 241 -2.04 19.24 1.39
C LEU A 241 -1.11 18.98 2.59
N THR A 242 0.13 19.43 2.51
CA THR A 242 1.19 19.16 3.49
C THR A 242 1.34 20.24 4.55
N ASN A 243 0.92 21.48 4.23
CA ASN A 243 1.22 22.69 4.99
C ASN A 243 2.74 22.88 5.25
N ASP A 244 3.58 22.40 4.33
CA ASP A 244 5.04 22.50 4.40
C ASP A 244 5.61 23.18 3.16
N LYS A 245 5.99 24.45 3.32
CA LYS A 245 6.56 25.27 2.24
C LYS A 245 7.96 24.83 1.84
N SER A 246 8.68 24.09 2.69
CA SER A 246 10.04 23.62 2.38
C SER A 246 10.09 22.57 1.27
N LEU A 247 8.96 21.91 1.00
CA LEU A 247 8.85 20.88 -0.03
C LEU A 247 8.77 21.46 -1.45
N ILE A 248 8.27 22.68 -1.58
CA ILE A 248 7.81 23.23 -2.86
C ILE A 248 8.68 24.39 -3.34
N THR A 249 8.58 24.70 -4.62
CA THR A 249 9.17 25.92 -5.20
C THR A 249 8.12 26.65 -6.02
N THR A 250 7.89 27.93 -5.72
CA THR A 250 6.84 28.76 -6.35
C THR A 250 7.42 30.08 -6.84
N SER A 251 6.81 30.68 -7.87
CA SER A 251 7.16 32.01 -8.36
C SER A 251 6.87 33.07 -7.29
N GLU A 252 7.66 34.15 -7.29
CA GLU A 252 7.23 35.41 -6.66
C GLU A 252 6.28 36.13 -7.61
N CYS A 253 4.97 35.92 -7.43
CA CYS A 253 3.93 36.55 -8.23
C CYS A 253 3.13 37.54 -7.36
N PRO A 254 3.23 38.87 -7.62
CA PRO A 254 2.62 39.87 -6.74
C PRO A 254 1.11 40.04 -6.95
N ARG A 255 0.52 39.55 -8.05
CA ARG A 255 -0.91 39.68 -8.36
C ARG A 255 -1.50 38.39 -8.94
N THR A 256 -1.48 38.24 -10.26
CA THR A 256 -1.97 37.09 -11.01
C THR A 256 -0.84 36.06 -11.18
N TRP A 257 -1.24 34.81 -11.43
CA TRP A 257 -0.33 33.68 -11.47
C TRP A 257 -0.33 33.00 -12.83
N ASN A 258 0.89 32.69 -13.27
CA ASN A 258 1.13 31.85 -14.42
C ASN A 258 1.19 30.38 -14.00
N PHE A 259 0.60 29.50 -14.82
CA PHE A 259 0.83 28.07 -14.71
C PHE A 259 2.33 27.72 -14.72
N PHE A 260 3.10 28.25 -15.67
CA PHE A 260 4.54 27.97 -15.76
C PHE A 260 5.36 28.88 -14.83
N ARG A 261 6.38 28.31 -14.21
CA ARG A 261 7.40 29.05 -13.45
C ARG A 261 8.55 29.53 -14.33
N GLY A 262 8.87 28.72 -15.35
CA GLY A 262 9.94 28.95 -16.31
C GLY A 262 9.43 29.12 -17.74
N LYS A 263 10.27 28.76 -18.71
CA LYS A 263 9.92 28.86 -20.13
C LYS A 263 8.74 27.93 -20.46
N PRO A 264 7.66 28.45 -21.09
CA PRO A 264 6.55 27.61 -21.53
C PRO A 264 7.00 26.53 -22.53
N LEU A 265 6.32 25.38 -22.52
CA LEU A 265 6.71 24.23 -23.33
C LEU A 265 6.41 24.36 -24.83
N PHE A 266 5.33 25.05 -25.20
CA PHE A 266 4.79 25.05 -26.58
C PHE A 266 4.70 26.43 -27.22
N SER A 267 5.17 27.46 -26.54
CA SER A 267 5.08 28.84 -27.00
C SER A 267 6.21 29.68 -26.42
N GLU A 268 6.46 30.84 -27.02
CA GLU A 268 7.41 31.81 -26.47
C GLU A 268 6.90 32.43 -25.17
N THR A 269 5.60 32.71 -25.11
CA THR A 269 4.92 33.27 -23.94
C THR A 269 3.68 32.46 -23.59
N PHE A 270 3.30 32.49 -22.31
CA PHE A 270 2.07 31.90 -21.81
C PHE A 270 1.42 32.91 -20.87
N PRO A 271 0.12 33.21 -21.01
CA PRO A 271 -0.54 34.20 -20.17
C PRO A 271 -0.80 33.64 -18.77
N ASP A 272 -0.99 34.54 -17.81
CA ASP A 272 -1.53 34.17 -16.51
C ASP A 272 -2.93 33.58 -16.68
N ASP A 273 -3.29 32.70 -15.76
CA ASP A 273 -4.54 31.95 -15.83
C ASP A 273 -5.32 32.04 -14.51
N VAL A 274 -6.65 32.02 -14.62
CA VAL A 274 -7.53 32.17 -13.47
C VAL A 274 -7.50 30.95 -12.56
N ASP A 275 -7.06 29.79 -13.04
CA ASP A 275 -7.05 28.54 -12.30
C ASP A 275 -5.91 28.53 -11.27
N THR A 276 -4.67 28.71 -11.74
CA THR A 276 -3.48 28.87 -10.92
C THR A 276 -3.62 30.06 -9.98
N THR A 277 -4.18 31.18 -10.46
CA THR A 277 -4.46 32.35 -9.62
C THR A 277 -5.43 32.00 -8.50
N SER A 278 -6.53 31.30 -8.80
CA SER A 278 -7.53 30.94 -7.78
C SER A 278 -6.94 30.01 -6.72
N VAL A 279 -6.19 29.00 -7.13
CA VAL A 279 -5.50 28.09 -6.19
C VAL A 279 -4.47 28.86 -5.36
N ALA A 280 -3.65 29.71 -5.97
CA ALA A 280 -2.63 30.48 -5.27
C ALA A 280 -3.23 31.40 -4.19
N LEU A 281 -4.27 32.16 -4.52
CA LEU A 281 -4.89 33.11 -3.60
C LEU A 281 -5.59 32.40 -2.43
N THR A 282 -6.23 31.26 -2.68
CA THR A 282 -6.82 30.42 -1.64
C THR A 282 -5.78 29.77 -0.73
N VAL A 283 -4.63 29.34 -1.28
CA VAL A 283 -3.60 28.62 -0.53
C VAL A 283 -2.67 29.56 0.23
N LEU A 284 -2.19 30.62 -0.42
CA LEU A 284 -1.22 31.55 0.15
C LEU A 284 -1.88 32.62 1.03
N ARG A 285 -3.18 32.88 0.84
CA ARG A 285 -3.99 33.84 1.61
C ARG A 285 -3.31 35.20 1.78
N PRO A 286 -2.99 35.89 0.67
CA PRO A 286 -2.41 37.23 0.73
C PRO A 286 -3.43 38.25 1.26
N ASP A 287 -3.01 39.51 1.35
CA ASP A 287 -3.86 40.61 1.86
C ASP A 287 -5.22 40.70 1.15
N ARG A 288 -6.28 40.98 1.91
CA ARG A 288 -7.65 41.00 1.40
C ARG A 288 -7.88 42.07 0.34
N ALA A 289 -7.21 43.23 0.42
CA ALA A 289 -7.37 44.29 -0.57
C ALA A 289 -6.77 43.87 -1.92
N LEU A 290 -5.61 43.18 -1.87
CA LEU A 290 -5.01 42.58 -3.05
C LEU A 290 -5.96 41.55 -3.69
N VAL A 291 -6.47 40.58 -2.90
CA VAL A 291 -7.42 39.57 -3.42
C VAL A 291 -8.65 40.24 -4.03
N SER A 292 -9.26 41.22 -3.34
CA SER A 292 -10.44 41.92 -3.86
C SER A 292 -10.16 42.59 -5.21
N SER A 293 -9.00 43.24 -5.36
CA SER A 293 -8.62 43.87 -6.64
C SER A 293 -8.45 42.87 -7.77
N ILE A 294 -8.02 41.63 -7.49
CA ILE A 294 -7.87 40.57 -8.49
C ILE A 294 -9.24 39.98 -8.83
N LEU A 295 -10.12 39.81 -7.85
CA LEU A 295 -11.51 39.38 -8.09
C LEU A 295 -12.27 40.38 -8.98
N ASP A 296 -12.05 41.68 -8.78
CA ASP A 296 -12.61 42.72 -9.66
C ASP A 296 -12.05 42.61 -11.09
N GLU A 297 -10.77 42.30 -11.24
CA GLU A 297 -10.12 42.07 -12.53
C GLU A 297 -10.66 40.82 -13.24
N MET A 298 -10.81 39.70 -12.52
CA MET A 298 -11.36 38.44 -13.02
C MET A 298 -12.76 38.59 -13.60
N LEU A 299 -13.60 39.47 -13.04
CA LEU A 299 -14.95 39.73 -13.55
C LEU A 299 -14.97 40.33 -14.97
N ASN A 300 -13.85 40.86 -15.47
CA ASN A 300 -13.74 41.28 -16.87
C ASN A 300 -13.55 40.10 -17.83
N TYR A 301 -13.22 38.91 -17.33
CA TYR A 301 -12.95 37.69 -18.11
C TYR A 301 -14.11 36.70 -18.06
N VAL A 302 -15.35 37.19 -17.98
CA VAL A 302 -16.55 36.39 -18.23
C VAL A 302 -16.94 36.48 -19.71
N ASP A 303 -17.47 35.41 -20.27
CA ASP A 303 -17.96 35.40 -21.65
C ASP A 303 -19.39 35.98 -21.78
N ALA A 304 -19.97 35.88 -22.98
CA ALA A 304 -21.31 36.41 -23.24
C ALA A 304 -22.43 35.69 -22.46
N ASP A 305 -22.19 34.46 -22.01
CA ASP A 305 -23.13 33.67 -21.21
C ASP A 305 -22.88 33.86 -19.69
N GLY A 306 -21.94 34.73 -19.31
CA GLY A 306 -21.58 34.99 -17.92
C GLY A 306 -20.72 33.88 -17.30
N ILE A 307 -20.04 33.09 -18.12
CA ILE A 307 -19.16 32.01 -17.69
C ILE A 307 -17.72 32.49 -17.64
N MET A 308 -17.03 32.18 -16.53
CA MET A 308 -15.62 32.52 -16.36
C MET A 308 -14.73 31.85 -17.40
N GLN A 309 -13.84 32.63 -18.02
CA GLN A 309 -12.83 32.15 -18.95
C GLN A 309 -11.53 31.77 -18.24
N THR A 310 -10.74 30.90 -18.86
CA THR A 310 -9.55 30.28 -18.25
C THR A 310 -8.33 31.22 -18.14
N TYR A 311 -8.20 32.23 -19.01
CA TYR A 311 -6.99 33.03 -19.13
C TYR A 311 -7.26 34.51 -18.90
N PHE A 312 -6.29 35.23 -18.33
CA PHE A 312 -6.22 36.69 -18.35
C PHE A 312 -5.80 37.20 -19.75
N ASP A 313 -6.47 36.72 -20.80
CA ASP A 313 -6.17 37.00 -22.20
C ASP A 313 -7.43 36.83 -23.07
N HIS A 314 -8.04 37.95 -23.47
CA HIS A 314 -9.24 37.95 -24.32
C HIS A 314 -9.03 37.33 -25.70
N SER A 315 -7.79 37.18 -26.16
CA SER A 315 -7.50 36.47 -27.42
C SER A 315 -7.61 34.94 -27.29
N ARG A 316 -7.76 34.42 -26.07
CA ARG A 316 -7.89 33.00 -25.75
C ARG A 316 -9.22 32.68 -25.05
N PRO A 317 -10.37 32.82 -25.73
CA PRO A 317 -11.68 32.56 -25.15
C PRO A 317 -11.87 31.05 -24.95
N ARG A 318 -11.47 30.58 -23.76
CA ARG A 318 -11.54 29.19 -23.35
C ARG A 318 -12.27 29.11 -22.03
N MET A 319 -13.14 28.12 -21.91
CA MET A 319 -13.86 27.79 -20.69
C MET A 319 -13.55 26.35 -20.33
N ASP A 320 -13.53 26.08 -19.03
CA ASP A 320 -13.36 24.74 -18.50
C ASP A 320 -14.09 24.64 -17.16
N PRO A 321 -14.94 23.63 -16.94
CA PRO A 321 -15.73 23.56 -15.73
C PRO A 321 -14.89 23.26 -14.49
N PHE A 322 -13.71 22.63 -14.61
CA PHE A 322 -12.83 22.37 -13.48
C PHE A 322 -12.19 23.67 -13.00
N VAL A 323 -11.73 24.50 -13.95
CA VAL A 323 -11.21 25.85 -13.67
C VAL A 323 -12.29 26.69 -12.98
N CYS A 324 -13.53 26.63 -13.47
CA CYS A 324 -14.65 27.35 -12.87
C CYS A 324 -14.90 26.94 -11.41
N VAL A 325 -14.70 25.68 -11.03
CA VAL A 325 -14.84 25.24 -9.63
C VAL A 325 -13.79 25.88 -8.73
N ASN A 326 -12.54 26.00 -9.19
CA ASN A 326 -11.48 26.67 -8.42
C ASN A 326 -11.74 28.17 -8.30
N VAL A 327 -12.22 28.82 -9.37
CA VAL A 327 -12.65 30.23 -9.32
C VAL A 327 -13.79 30.43 -8.34
N LEU A 328 -14.85 29.62 -8.42
CA LEU A 328 -15.97 29.70 -7.47
C LEU A 328 -15.49 29.47 -6.04
N SER A 329 -14.54 28.55 -5.82
CA SER A 329 -13.98 28.31 -4.49
C SER A 329 -13.37 29.58 -3.89
N LEU A 330 -12.61 30.33 -4.69
CA LEU A 330 -12.04 31.61 -4.28
C LEU A 330 -13.13 32.67 -4.04
N PHE A 331 -14.05 32.85 -4.98
CA PHE A 331 -15.12 33.85 -4.85
C PHE A 331 -15.99 33.59 -3.61
N TYR A 332 -16.33 32.33 -3.32
CA TYR A 332 -17.11 31.97 -2.14
C TYR A 332 -16.32 32.12 -0.83
N GLU A 333 -15.02 31.78 -0.81
CA GLU A 333 -14.15 32.00 0.36
C GLU A 333 -14.11 33.49 0.77
N HIS A 334 -14.28 34.40 -0.19
CA HIS A 334 -14.31 35.85 0.02
C HIS A 334 -15.73 36.47 0.05
N GLY A 335 -16.80 35.65 0.12
CA GLY A 335 -18.18 36.14 0.22
C GLY A 335 -18.72 36.82 -1.04
N ARG A 336 -18.07 36.61 -2.18
CA ARG A 336 -18.36 37.25 -3.48
C ARG A 336 -18.95 36.30 -4.52
N GLY A 337 -19.27 35.06 -4.14
CA GLY A 337 -19.84 34.04 -5.04
C GLY A 337 -21.08 34.47 -5.83
N HIS A 338 -21.90 35.38 -5.26
CA HIS A 338 -23.09 35.95 -5.91
C HIS A 338 -22.81 36.73 -7.21
N GLN A 339 -21.54 37.10 -7.47
CA GLN A 339 -21.15 37.81 -8.69
C GLN A 339 -20.91 36.89 -9.89
N LEU A 340 -20.89 35.57 -9.68
CA LEU A 340 -20.72 34.56 -10.74
C LEU A 340 -21.89 33.55 -10.76
N PRO A 341 -23.16 34.00 -10.82
CA PRO A 341 -24.31 33.11 -10.72
C PRO A 341 -24.39 32.11 -11.89
N HIS A 342 -24.13 32.57 -13.12
CA HIS A 342 -24.16 31.72 -14.31
C HIS A 342 -23.03 30.68 -14.33
N THR A 343 -21.85 31.04 -13.82
CA THR A 343 -20.74 30.09 -13.65
C THR A 343 -21.10 29.01 -12.63
N LEU A 344 -21.75 29.38 -11.51
CA LEU A 344 -22.25 28.40 -10.53
C LEU A 344 -23.33 27.49 -11.13
N ASP A 345 -24.27 28.05 -11.90
CA ASP A 345 -25.31 27.28 -12.58
C ASP A 345 -24.69 26.24 -13.52
N TRP A 346 -23.70 26.64 -14.32
CA TRP A 346 -23.03 25.71 -15.22
C TRP A 346 -22.27 24.61 -14.48
N VAL A 347 -21.56 24.93 -13.40
CA VAL A 347 -20.89 23.92 -12.56
C VAL A 347 -21.89 22.96 -11.93
N TYR A 348 -23.07 23.45 -11.50
CA TYR A 348 -24.16 22.62 -11.01
C TYR A 348 -24.66 21.66 -12.12
N GLU A 349 -24.91 22.15 -13.33
CA GLU A 349 -25.35 21.33 -14.46
C GLU A 349 -24.30 20.27 -14.84
N VAL A 350 -23.01 20.61 -14.78
CA VAL A 350 -21.91 19.65 -14.99
C VAL A 350 -21.96 18.53 -13.95
N LEU A 351 -22.19 18.87 -12.67
CA LEU A 351 -22.34 17.89 -11.59
C LEU A 351 -23.62 17.05 -11.75
N LEU A 352 -24.74 17.67 -12.16
CA LEU A 352 -26.05 17.05 -12.34
C LEU A 352 -26.03 16.02 -13.46
N HIS A 353 -25.50 16.42 -14.62
CA HIS A 353 -25.48 15.62 -15.84
C HIS A 353 -24.23 14.77 -16.01
N ARG A 354 -23.34 14.76 -15.01
CA ARG A 354 -22.08 14.00 -15.03
C ARG A 354 -21.18 14.39 -16.20
N ALA A 355 -21.24 15.64 -16.66
CA ALA A 355 -20.46 16.11 -17.80
C ALA A 355 -18.94 16.11 -17.55
N TYR A 356 -18.53 15.95 -16.29
CA TYR A 356 -17.14 15.74 -15.88
C TYR A 356 -16.63 14.29 -16.13
N GLN A 357 -17.50 13.36 -16.52
CA GLN A 357 -17.10 12.00 -16.87
C GLN A 357 -16.22 12.03 -18.13
N GLY A 358 -15.00 11.51 -18.02
CA GLY A 358 -14.00 11.56 -19.09
C GLY A 358 -13.04 12.76 -19.02
N GLY A 359 -13.17 13.60 -17.99
CA GLY A 359 -12.32 14.77 -17.80
C GLY A 359 -12.82 16.00 -18.55
N SER A 360 -11.91 16.93 -18.83
CA SER A 360 -12.15 18.16 -19.56
C SER A 360 -11.04 18.39 -20.60
N ARG A 361 -10.97 19.61 -21.14
CA ARG A 361 -9.88 20.00 -22.04
C ARG A 361 -8.52 19.88 -21.35
N TYR A 362 -8.46 20.19 -20.06
CA TYR A 362 -7.21 20.25 -19.30
C TYR A 362 -7.07 19.14 -18.27
N TYR A 363 -8.15 18.64 -17.67
CA TYR A 363 -8.09 17.63 -16.61
C TYR A 363 -8.54 16.26 -17.09
N LEU A 364 -7.90 15.19 -16.61
CA LEU A 364 -8.13 13.83 -17.14
C LEU A 364 -9.19 13.03 -16.37
N SER A 365 -9.42 13.39 -15.11
CA SER A 365 -10.11 12.53 -14.16
C SER A 365 -11.43 13.10 -13.67
N ALA A 366 -12.46 12.24 -13.64
CA ALA A 366 -13.72 12.55 -12.97
C ALA A 366 -13.54 12.73 -11.45
N ASP A 367 -12.62 11.98 -10.84
CA ASP A 367 -12.35 12.08 -9.40
C ASP A 367 -11.62 13.40 -9.06
N CYS A 368 -10.81 13.94 -9.99
CA CYS A 368 -10.26 15.29 -9.88
C CYS A 368 -11.36 16.38 -9.83
N PHE A 369 -12.39 16.28 -10.67
CA PHE A 369 -13.53 17.21 -10.60
C PHE A 369 -14.20 17.17 -9.24
N LEU A 370 -14.47 15.97 -8.72
CA LEU A 370 -15.10 15.79 -7.42
C LEU A 370 -14.20 16.27 -6.28
N PHE A 371 -12.89 16.15 -6.40
CA PHE A 371 -11.94 16.74 -5.47
C PHE A 371 -12.04 18.28 -5.46
N PHE A 372 -12.06 18.94 -6.62
CA PHE A 372 -12.27 20.39 -6.67
C PHE A 372 -13.66 20.80 -6.15
N MET A 373 -14.72 20.05 -6.47
CA MET A 373 -16.05 20.30 -5.91
C MET A 373 -16.06 20.19 -4.38
N SER A 374 -15.29 19.26 -3.83
CA SER A 374 -15.13 19.12 -2.39
C SER A 374 -14.45 20.34 -1.77
N ARG A 375 -13.49 20.96 -2.48
CA ARG A 375 -12.83 22.21 -2.06
C ARG A 375 -13.80 23.38 -2.07
N LEU A 376 -14.67 23.48 -3.08
CA LEU A 376 -15.73 24.49 -3.14
C LEU A 376 -16.70 24.34 -1.97
N LEU A 377 -17.19 23.13 -1.71
CA LEU A 377 -18.11 22.86 -0.59
C LEU A 377 -17.50 23.13 0.78
N GLN A 378 -16.18 23.00 0.94
CA GLN A 378 -15.51 23.35 2.19
C GLN A 378 -15.36 24.87 2.40
N ARG A 379 -15.43 25.65 1.32
CA ARG A 379 -15.16 27.10 1.33
C ARG A 379 -16.40 27.97 1.19
N ALA A 380 -17.45 27.43 0.60
CA ALA A 380 -18.73 28.11 0.49
C ALA A 380 -19.51 27.99 1.79
N ASP A 381 -19.50 29.05 2.62
CA ASP A 381 -20.34 29.12 3.83
C ASP A 381 -21.80 29.55 3.54
N ASP A 382 -22.16 29.70 2.26
CA ASP A 382 -23.51 30.08 1.83
C ASP A 382 -24.49 28.89 1.99
N PRO A 383 -25.52 29.00 2.85
CA PRO A 383 -26.48 27.90 3.08
C PRO A 383 -27.28 27.50 1.85
N ALA A 384 -27.58 28.44 0.93
CA ALA A 384 -28.33 28.13 -0.29
C ALA A 384 -27.47 27.32 -1.26
N VAL A 385 -26.18 27.67 -1.38
CA VAL A 385 -25.23 26.89 -2.19
C VAL A 385 -25.00 25.50 -1.60
N GLN A 386 -24.86 25.40 -0.27
CA GLN A 386 -24.76 24.11 0.40
C GLN A 386 -25.99 23.24 0.16
N ALA A 387 -27.20 23.80 0.33
CA ALA A 387 -28.44 23.08 0.11
C ALA A 387 -28.60 22.60 -1.34
N ARG A 388 -28.12 23.40 -2.31
CA ARG A 388 -28.19 23.08 -3.74
C ARG A 388 -27.17 22.01 -4.16
N LEU A 389 -25.90 22.17 -3.79
CA LEU A 389 -24.80 21.33 -4.29
C LEU A 389 -24.60 20.04 -3.48
N ARG A 390 -24.73 20.11 -2.15
CA ARG A 390 -24.28 19.02 -1.27
C ARG A 390 -25.04 17.70 -1.48
N PRO A 391 -26.38 17.66 -1.60
CA PRO A 391 -27.10 16.40 -1.82
C PRO A 391 -26.67 15.72 -3.12
N LEU A 392 -26.53 16.51 -4.18
CA LEU A 392 -26.12 16.05 -5.50
C LEU A 392 -24.67 15.54 -5.49
N PHE A 393 -23.77 16.27 -4.82
CA PHE A 393 -22.37 15.89 -4.68
C PHE A 393 -22.22 14.56 -3.94
N VAL A 394 -22.99 14.33 -2.86
CA VAL A 394 -23.01 13.04 -2.15
C VAL A 394 -23.37 11.89 -3.08
N GLU A 395 -24.38 12.08 -3.93
CA GLU A 395 -24.80 11.07 -4.90
C GLU A 395 -23.67 10.77 -5.89
N ARG A 396 -23.05 11.80 -6.47
CA ARG A 396 -21.93 11.67 -7.42
C ARG A 396 -20.71 10.99 -6.82
N VAL A 397 -20.35 11.32 -5.59
CA VAL A 397 -19.25 10.65 -4.86
C VAL A 397 -19.57 9.16 -4.68
N ARG A 398 -20.79 8.82 -4.23
CA ARG A 398 -21.20 7.42 -4.00
C ARG A 398 -21.14 6.58 -5.27
N GLU A 399 -21.51 7.15 -6.42
CA GLU A 399 -21.39 6.49 -7.73
C GLU A 399 -19.96 6.13 -8.10
N ARG A 400 -18.97 6.89 -7.59
CA ARG A 400 -17.55 6.66 -7.89
C ARG A 400 -16.86 5.71 -6.93
N VAL A 401 -17.38 5.48 -5.71
CA VAL A 401 -16.73 4.62 -4.71
C VAL A 401 -16.42 3.23 -5.30
N GLY A 402 -15.15 2.80 -5.21
CA GLY A 402 -14.69 1.51 -5.74
C GLY A 402 -14.47 1.44 -7.26
N ALA A 403 -14.77 2.50 -8.02
CA ALA A 403 -14.47 2.56 -9.45
C ALA A 403 -12.95 2.43 -9.71
N ALA A 404 -12.59 1.96 -10.91
CA ALA A 404 -11.20 1.92 -11.33
C ALA A 404 -10.57 3.33 -11.35
N GLY A 405 -9.27 3.39 -11.11
CA GLY A 405 -8.48 4.63 -11.08
C GLY A 405 -7.05 4.34 -10.64
N ASP A 406 -6.14 5.24 -10.96
CA ASP A 406 -4.77 5.20 -10.46
C ASP A 406 -4.67 5.73 -9.01
N SER A 407 -3.46 5.82 -8.46
CA SER A 407 -3.28 6.26 -7.08
C SER A 407 -3.77 7.69 -6.82
N MET A 408 -3.71 8.56 -7.83
CA MET A 408 -4.21 9.93 -7.73
C MET A 408 -5.74 9.95 -7.74
N ASP A 409 -6.39 9.17 -8.62
CA ASP A 409 -7.85 9.03 -8.64
C ASP A 409 -8.40 8.51 -7.30
N LEU A 410 -7.76 7.47 -6.76
CA LEU A 410 -8.15 6.89 -5.46
C LEU A 410 -8.02 7.93 -4.34
N ALA A 411 -6.91 8.67 -4.30
CA ALA A 411 -6.69 9.71 -3.30
C ALA A 411 -7.70 10.86 -3.41
N PHE A 412 -7.96 11.36 -4.63
CA PHE A 412 -8.99 12.37 -4.88
C PHE A 412 -10.36 11.92 -4.40
N ARG A 413 -10.74 10.69 -4.71
CA ARG A 413 -12.04 10.14 -4.32
C ARG A 413 -12.17 9.99 -2.81
N ILE A 414 -11.15 9.51 -2.12
CA ILE A 414 -11.15 9.39 -0.65
C ILE A 414 -11.30 10.77 0.00
N LEU A 415 -10.55 11.76 -0.48
CA LEU A 415 -10.63 13.13 0.02
C LEU A 415 -12.00 13.74 -0.23
N ALA A 416 -12.52 13.65 -1.46
CA ALA A 416 -13.85 14.12 -1.82
C ALA A 416 -14.94 13.46 -0.95
N ALA A 417 -14.88 12.13 -0.80
CA ALA A 417 -15.83 11.36 0.00
C ALA A 417 -15.81 11.74 1.49
N SER A 418 -14.63 11.97 2.05
CA SER A 418 -14.50 12.36 3.45
C SER A 418 -15.21 13.68 3.74
N THR A 419 -15.28 14.64 2.81
CA THR A 419 -15.92 15.94 3.04
C THR A 419 -17.41 15.82 3.37
N VAL A 420 -18.03 14.74 2.91
CA VAL A 420 -19.45 14.44 3.12
C VAL A 420 -19.71 13.16 3.92
N GLY A 421 -18.69 12.64 4.60
CA GLY A 421 -18.83 11.48 5.48
C GLY A 421 -19.05 10.15 4.77
N VAL A 422 -18.69 10.05 3.49
CA VAL A 422 -18.71 8.78 2.73
C VAL A 422 -17.36 8.08 2.91
N GLN A 423 -17.38 6.77 3.14
CA GLN A 423 -16.17 5.96 3.34
C GLN A 423 -15.83 5.15 2.09
N CYS A 424 -14.52 5.01 1.82
CA CYS A 424 -14.01 4.31 0.64
C CYS A 424 -12.99 3.22 1.04
N PRO A 425 -13.38 2.17 1.79
CA PRO A 425 -12.43 1.20 2.35
C PRO A 425 -11.64 0.43 1.27
N ARG A 426 -12.28 0.08 0.15
CA ARG A 426 -11.61 -0.60 -0.98
C ARG A 426 -10.62 0.32 -1.70
N ASP A 427 -10.95 1.61 -1.83
CA ASP A 427 -10.06 2.57 -2.46
C ASP A 427 -8.85 2.85 -1.56
N LEU A 428 -9.06 2.90 -0.24
CA LEU A 428 -7.98 3.01 0.74
C LEU A 428 -7.04 1.80 0.69
N GLU A 429 -7.58 0.58 0.65
CA GLU A 429 -6.79 -0.65 0.53
C GLU A 429 -5.95 -0.69 -0.76
N ARG A 430 -6.54 -0.31 -1.89
CA ARG A 430 -5.82 -0.21 -3.17
C ARG A 430 -4.74 0.86 -3.12
N LEU A 431 -5.04 2.02 -2.54
CA LEU A 431 -4.10 3.13 -2.42
C LEU A 431 -2.90 2.73 -1.55
N THR A 432 -3.11 2.16 -0.36
CA THR A 432 -2.01 1.75 0.52
C THR A 432 -1.18 0.61 -0.09
N SER A 433 -1.83 -0.31 -0.82
CA SER A 433 -1.13 -1.40 -1.51
C SER A 433 -0.28 -0.92 -2.68
N ALA A 434 -0.61 0.22 -3.29
CA ALA A 434 0.11 0.80 -4.43
C ALA A 434 1.37 1.60 -4.04
N GLN A 435 1.66 1.78 -2.75
CA GLN A 435 2.85 2.50 -2.32
C GLN A 435 4.13 1.83 -2.84
N CYS A 436 5.02 2.62 -3.43
CA CYS A 436 6.29 2.17 -4.01
C CYS A 436 7.31 1.84 -2.93
N ASP A 437 8.40 1.19 -3.31
CA ASP A 437 9.44 0.77 -2.38
C ASP A 437 10.12 1.94 -1.65
N ASP A 438 10.37 3.03 -2.41
CA ASP A 438 10.96 4.28 -1.92
C ASP A 438 10.02 5.14 -1.05
N GLY A 439 8.81 4.65 -0.78
CA GLY A 439 7.80 5.29 0.07
C GLY A 439 6.86 6.23 -0.67
N GLY A 440 7.16 6.62 -1.91
CA GLY A 440 6.27 7.43 -2.73
C GLY A 440 5.12 6.62 -3.34
N TRP A 441 4.29 7.29 -4.14
CA TRP A 441 3.36 6.66 -5.08
C TRP A 441 3.83 6.90 -6.50
N ASP A 442 3.39 6.07 -7.44
CA ASP A 442 3.79 6.20 -8.85
C ASP A 442 3.37 7.55 -9.45
N LEU A 443 4.07 7.97 -10.51
CA LEU A 443 3.69 9.14 -11.29
C LEU A 443 2.30 8.93 -11.91
N CYS A 444 1.32 9.75 -11.50
CA CYS A 444 -0.01 9.76 -12.09
C CYS A 444 -0.22 11.02 -12.96
N TRP A 445 -1.04 10.89 -14.00
CA TRP A 445 -1.31 11.96 -14.96
C TRP A 445 -2.42 12.86 -14.43
N PHE A 446 -2.12 14.15 -14.23
CA PHE A 446 -3.08 15.07 -13.61
C PHE A 446 -3.82 15.90 -14.66
N TYR A 447 -3.08 16.48 -15.60
CA TYR A 447 -3.63 17.32 -16.66
C TYR A 447 -3.03 17.00 -18.03
N GLN A 448 -3.64 17.55 -19.07
CA GLN A 448 -3.16 17.50 -20.45
C GLN A 448 -3.16 18.90 -21.07
N PHE A 449 -2.22 19.13 -21.99
CA PHE A 449 -2.15 20.39 -22.72
C PHE A 449 -3.19 20.40 -23.84
N GLY A 450 -4.21 21.26 -23.74
CA GLY A 450 -5.36 21.22 -24.64
C GLY A 450 -5.07 21.41 -26.15
N SER A 451 -3.92 21.96 -26.53
CA SER A 451 -3.51 22.09 -27.94
C SER A 451 -2.88 20.82 -28.51
N THR A 452 -2.19 20.03 -27.69
CA THR A 452 -1.38 18.88 -28.15
C THR A 452 -1.90 17.54 -27.64
N GLY A 453 -2.73 17.54 -26.59
CA GLY A 453 -3.13 16.33 -25.86
C GLY A 453 -1.99 15.70 -25.04
N LEU A 454 -0.82 16.35 -24.98
CA LEU A 454 0.32 15.84 -24.21
C LEU A 454 -0.05 15.84 -22.72
N ARG A 455 0.04 14.67 -22.08
CA ARG A 455 -0.25 14.52 -20.65
C ARG A 455 0.93 14.99 -19.82
N ALA A 456 0.63 15.51 -18.63
CA ALA A 456 1.60 15.86 -17.61
C ALA A 456 1.15 15.35 -16.23
N GLY A 457 2.12 14.88 -15.47
CA GLY A 457 1.91 14.25 -14.17
C GLY A 457 2.92 14.74 -13.16
N ASN A 458 2.59 14.56 -11.88
CA ASN A 458 3.47 14.95 -10.79
C ASN A 458 3.46 13.89 -9.68
N ARG A 459 4.63 13.29 -9.45
CA ARG A 459 4.80 12.22 -8.47
C ARG A 459 4.75 12.75 -7.03
N GLY A 460 5.25 13.96 -6.80
CA GLY A 460 5.16 14.66 -5.52
C GLY A 460 3.71 14.93 -5.13
N LEU A 461 2.90 15.45 -6.05
CA LEU A 461 1.48 15.67 -5.85
C LEU A 461 0.73 14.36 -5.59
N THR A 462 1.00 13.32 -6.38
CA THR A 462 0.39 11.99 -6.15
C THR A 462 0.67 11.50 -4.73
N THR A 463 1.91 11.64 -4.28
CA THR A 463 2.33 11.23 -2.93
C THR A 463 1.68 12.09 -1.84
N ALA A 464 1.65 13.41 -1.99
CA ALA A 464 1.00 14.32 -1.04
C ALA A 464 -0.50 14.04 -0.92
N LEU A 465 -1.19 13.79 -2.03
CA LEU A 465 -2.60 13.39 -2.06
C LEU A 465 -2.81 12.06 -1.34
N ALA A 466 -1.98 11.05 -1.63
CA ALA A 466 -2.09 9.74 -1.02
C ALA A 466 -1.93 9.80 0.51
N ILE A 467 -0.93 10.53 1.00
CA ILE A 467 -0.72 10.77 2.44
C ILE A 467 -1.96 11.40 3.04
N LYS A 468 -2.45 12.51 2.46
CA LYS A 468 -3.60 13.23 3.01
C LYS A 468 -4.86 12.38 3.03
N ALA A 469 -5.08 11.59 1.98
CA ALA A 469 -6.21 10.65 1.88
C ALA A 469 -6.16 9.59 2.99
N ILE A 470 -4.98 9.01 3.24
CA ILE A 470 -4.77 8.00 4.28
C ILE A 470 -4.99 8.61 5.68
N GLU A 471 -4.38 9.76 5.98
CA GLU A 471 -4.56 10.46 7.26
C GLU A 471 -6.04 10.77 7.52
N THR A 472 -6.74 11.27 6.50
CA THR A 472 -8.15 11.65 6.61
C THR A 472 -9.04 10.44 6.84
N ALA A 473 -8.77 9.32 6.18
CA ALA A 473 -9.50 8.07 6.39
C ALA A 473 -9.27 7.49 7.80
N ILE A 474 -8.07 7.64 8.35
CA ILE A 474 -7.74 7.16 9.70
C ILE A 474 -8.37 8.02 10.80
N ALA A 475 -8.42 9.35 10.61
CA ALA A 475 -9.08 10.25 11.55
C ALA A 475 -10.60 10.00 11.64
N ARG A 476 -11.18 9.29 10.67
CA ARG A 476 -12.60 8.92 10.61
C ARG A 476 -12.76 7.42 10.36
N PRO A 477 -12.37 6.56 11.33
CA PRO A 477 -12.47 5.13 11.16
C PRO A 477 -13.93 4.72 10.91
N PRO A 478 -14.17 3.59 10.22
CA PRO A 478 -15.52 3.03 10.10
C PRO A 478 -16.19 3.01 11.47
N SER A 479 -17.41 3.57 11.55
CA SER A 479 -18.30 3.24 12.65
C SER A 479 -18.35 1.71 12.71
N PRO A 480 -18.19 1.10 13.89
CA PRO A 480 -18.25 -0.35 14.00
C PRO A 480 -19.55 -0.79 13.32
N ALA A 481 -19.41 -1.73 12.37
CA ALA A 481 -20.58 -2.37 11.79
C ALA A 481 -21.49 -2.79 12.95
N PRO A 482 -22.83 -2.60 12.85
CA PRO A 482 -23.72 -3.15 13.87
C PRO A 482 -23.32 -4.61 14.04
N SER A 483 -22.86 -4.95 15.25
CA SER A 483 -22.46 -6.30 15.57
C SER A 483 -23.58 -7.20 15.10
N ALA A 484 -23.26 -8.24 14.34
CA ALA A 484 -24.18 -9.35 14.13
C ALA A 484 -24.44 -10.01 15.50
N ALA A 485 -25.26 -9.37 16.31
CA ALA A 485 -25.92 -9.99 17.43
C ALA A 485 -26.83 -11.06 16.83
N SER A 486 -26.69 -12.29 17.32
CA SER A 486 -27.50 -13.45 16.98
C SER A 486 -27.28 -14.02 15.57
N SER A 487 -26.12 -14.67 15.36
CA SER A 487 -26.12 -15.92 14.58
C SER A 487 -25.93 -17.08 15.56
N SER A 488 -26.88 -18.00 15.50
CA SER A 488 -27.02 -19.19 16.32
C SER A 488 -25.72 -20.00 16.41
N LYS A 489 -25.40 -20.45 17.63
CA LYS A 489 -24.46 -21.54 17.88
C LYS A 489 -24.76 -22.70 16.92
N LEU A 490 -23.83 -22.98 16.01
CA LEU A 490 -23.77 -24.28 15.35
C LEU A 490 -23.25 -25.27 16.38
N ASP A 491 -24.17 -26.02 16.98
CA ASP A 491 -23.86 -27.19 17.79
C ASP A 491 -23.16 -28.23 16.92
N VAL A 492 -21.88 -28.48 17.21
CA VAL A 492 -21.18 -29.67 16.72
C VAL A 492 -21.45 -30.80 17.72
N PRO A 493 -22.01 -31.96 17.28
CA PRO A 493 -22.33 -33.03 18.22
C PRO A 493 -21.05 -33.66 18.80
N HIS A 494 -20.83 -33.45 20.10
CA HIS A 494 -19.95 -34.30 20.90
C HIS A 494 -20.67 -35.62 21.18
N LYS A 495 -20.22 -36.70 20.54
CA LYS A 495 -20.18 -38.08 21.10
C LYS A 495 -19.70 -39.04 20.03
N PHE A 496 -18.48 -39.55 20.19
CA PHE A 496 -18.10 -40.96 20.00
C PHE A 496 -16.57 -41.01 20.17
N PHE A 497 -16.10 -41.44 21.33
CA PHE A 497 -15.03 -42.44 21.50
C PHE A 497 -14.90 -42.74 22.99
N ALA A 498 -15.34 -43.95 23.34
CA ALA A 498 -15.13 -44.55 24.64
C ALA A 498 -13.68 -45.01 24.79
N SER A 499 -13.13 -44.75 25.98
CA SER A 499 -12.13 -45.53 26.72
C SER A 499 -11.18 -46.48 25.97
N ILE A 500 -9.91 -46.11 25.87
CA ILE A 500 -8.75 -47.03 25.80
C ILE A 500 -7.65 -46.50 26.75
N PRO A 501 -6.92 -47.34 27.50
CA PRO A 501 -6.14 -46.93 28.68
C PRO A 501 -4.84 -46.22 28.32
N ARG A 502 -4.37 -45.36 29.24
CA ARG A 502 -3.05 -44.72 29.21
C ARG A 502 -1.92 -45.78 29.15
N PRO A 503 -0.97 -45.70 28.22
CA PRO A 503 0.34 -46.30 28.41
C PRO A 503 1.24 -45.37 29.24
N VAL A 504 2.08 -46.03 30.02
CA VAL A 504 3.06 -45.49 30.96
C VAL A 504 4.19 -44.76 30.21
N SER A 505 4.62 -43.62 30.77
CA SER A 505 5.83 -42.81 30.57
C SER A 505 6.67 -42.97 29.28
N PRO A 506 7.03 -41.88 28.57
CA PRO A 506 8.10 -41.93 27.59
C PRO A 506 9.48 -41.96 28.25
N ILE A 507 10.30 -42.92 27.80
CA ILE A 507 11.74 -43.02 28.03
C ILE A 507 12.40 -41.76 27.45
N ARG A 508 13.20 -41.06 28.26
CA ARG A 508 14.06 -39.96 27.82
C ARG A 508 15.16 -40.48 26.91
N PHE A 509 15.23 -39.95 25.69
CA PHE A 509 16.48 -39.93 24.92
C PHE A 509 16.94 -38.46 24.78
N GLY A 510 18.21 -38.23 25.15
CA GLY A 510 19.05 -37.14 24.66
C GLY A 510 18.58 -35.71 24.92
N GLY A 511 19.15 -35.06 25.93
CA GLY A 511 18.93 -33.65 26.20
C GLY A 511 19.59 -32.76 25.14
N PHE A 512 18.78 -31.91 24.50
CA PHE A 512 19.20 -30.60 24.03
C PHE A 512 17.99 -29.65 24.11
N LEU A 513 17.94 -28.87 25.18
CA LEU A 513 17.02 -27.74 25.36
C LEU A 513 17.92 -26.51 25.52
N MET A 514 17.97 -25.65 24.49
CA MET A 514 18.52 -24.31 24.63
C MET A 514 17.44 -23.33 25.12
N PRO A 515 17.84 -22.20 25.75
CA PRO A 515 17.03 -21.53 26.75
C PRO A 515 15.99 -20.58 26.15
N TRP A 516 14.75 -20.79 26.61
CA TRP A 516 13.60 -19.90 26.50
C TRP A 516 13.94 -18.50 27.06
N ARG A 517 14.01 -17.47 26.23
CA ARG A 517 14.01 -16.08 26.73
C ARG A 517 12.59 -15.72 27.18
N LYS A 518 12.37 -15.71 28.50
CA LYS A 518 11.23 -15.01 29.11
C LYS A 518 11.42 -13.50 28.92
N SER A 519 10.46 -12.86 28.24
CA SER A 519 10.33 -11.40 28.21
C SER A 519 10.22 -10.86 29.63
N HIS A 520 11.21 -10.08 30.08
CA HIS A 520 11.10 -9.34 31.33
C HIS A 520 10.39 -8.02 31.06
N ASN A 521 9.16 -7.93 31.56
CA ASN A 521 8.46 -6.68 31.79
C ASN A 521 8.59 -6.37 33.29
N ARG A 522 9.19 -5.24 33.67
CA ARG A 522 8.97 -4.58 34.96
C ARG A 522 9.53 -3.16 34.95
N ASN A 523 8.61 -2.19 34.90
CA ASN A 523 8.76 -0.92 35.59
C ASN A 523 8.87 -1.17 37.10
N SER A 524 9.84 -0.54 37.75
CA SER A 524 9.68 -0.04 39.12
C SER A 524 10.75 1.01 39.41
N VAL A 525 10.26 2.23 39.56
CA VAL A 525 10.78 3.35 40.36
C VAL A 525 11.66 2.90 41.53
N LEU A 526 12.78 3.58 41.75
CA LEU A 526 13.23 3.98 43.09
C LEU A 526 14.17 5.19 42.98
N VAL A 527 13.84 6.18 43.80
CA VAL A 527 14.57 7.41 44.13
C VAL A 527 15.52 7.09 45.29
N GLU A 528 16.65 7.79 45.32
CA GLU A 528 17.54 8.15 46.45
C GLU A 528 19.01 7.79 46.23
N GLY A 529 19.88 8.80 46.43
CA GLY A 529 21.34 8.72 46.42
C GLY A 529 21.98 9.85 45.66
#